data_AF-A0A4R5MKG1-F1
#
_entry.id   AF-A0A4R5MKG1-F1
#
_cell.length_a   1.000
_cell.length_b   1.000
_cell.length_c   1.000
_cell.angle_alpha   90.00
_cell.angle_beta   90.00
_cell.angle_gamma   90.00
#
_symmetry.space_group_name_H-M   'P 1'
#
loop_
_entity.id
_entity.type
_entity.pdbx_description
1 polymer ?
#
loop_
_entity_poly.entity_id
_entity_poly.type
_entity_poly.pdbx_seq_one_letter_code
_entity_poly.pdbx_strand_id
1 'polypeptide(L)'
;MENINNFTLIHGDFSVNDAKSLVLSFYNTKILFHNQQLSRIALGMPGDEKAIELKILALKKTREDIKLLLNDSNLENQFFEIDGHISIKKMSK
;
A
#
# COMPACT_ATOMS: atom_id res chain seq x y z
N MET A 1 26.97 -10.99 -2.19
CA MET A 1 26.21 -9.79 -2.62
C MET A 1 24.73 -10.13 -2.54
N GLU A 2 23.95 -9.38 -1.78
CA GLU A 2 22.51 -9.49 -1.82
C GLU A 2 22.04 -9.04 -3.20
N ASN A 3 21.45 -9.94 -3.99
CA ASN A 3 20.85 -9.57 -5.26
C ASN A 3 19.51 -8.89 -4.97
N ILE A 4 19.52 -7.56 -4.94
CA ILE A 4 18.33 -6.72 -4.84
C ILE A 4 17.83 -6.49 -6.25
N ASN A 5 16.66 -7.03 -6.57
CA ASN A 5 16.01 -6.77 -7.86
C ASN A 5 14.95 -5.68 -7.66
N ASN A 6 15.08 -4.59 -8.41
CA ASN A 6 14.15 -3.45 -8.38
C ASN A 6 13.29 -3.45 -9.64
N PHE A 7 12.00 -3.23 -9.46
CA PHE A 7 11.02 -3.19 -10.54
C PHE A 7 10.15 -1.94 -10.39
N THR A 8 9.92 -1.22 -11.49
CA THR A 8 8.93 -0.15 -11.53
C THR A 8 7.54 -0.76 -11.60
N LEU A 9 6.68 -0.36 -10.68
CA LEU A 9 5.28 -0.78 -10.63
C LEU A 9 4.37 0.25 -11.30
N ILE A 10 4.65 1.54 -11.07
CA ILE A 10 3.89 2.69 -11.55
C ILE A 10 4.88 3.80 -11.85
N HIS A 11 4.71 4.48 -12.97
CA HIS A 11 5.38 5.73 -13.27
C HIS A 11 4.51 6.54 -14.23
N GLY A 12 4.25 7.81 -13.91
CA GLY A 12 3.56 8.74 -14.78
C GLY A 12 2.75 9.80 -14.04
N ASP A 13 2.11 10.66 -14.82
CA ASP A 13 1.23 11.72 -14.35
C ASP A 13 -0.23 11.26 -14.38
N PHE A 14 -0.95 11.48 -13.29
CA PHE A 14 -2.32 11.04 -13.12
C PHE A 14 -3.22 12.21 -12.77
N SER A 15 -4.44 12.23 -13.32
CA SER A 15 -5.49 13.12 -12.81
C SER A 15 -5.74 12.81 -11.33
N VAL A 16 -6.30 13.75 -10.57
CA VAL A 16 -6.61 13.53 -9.14
C VAL A 16 -7.46 12.28 -8.92
N ASN A 17 -8.43 12.04 -9.79
CA ASN A 17 -9.32 10.88 -9.71
C ASN A 17 -8.59 9.58 -10.00
N ASP A 18 -7.70 9.57 -10.99
CA ASP A 18 -6.87 8.40 -11.31
C ASP A 18 -5.84 8.15 -10.21
N ALA A 19 -5.15 9.19 -9.73
CA ALA A 19 -4.21 9.13 -8.62
C ALA A 19 -4.86 8.54 -7.37
N LYS A 20 -6.04 9.05 -7.01
CA LYS A 20 -6.82 8.56 -5.88
C LYS A 20 -7.22 7.10 -6.08
N SER A 21 -7.76 6.75 -7.24
CA SER A 21 -8.19 5.37 -7.52
C SER A 21 -7.00 4.41 -7.46
N LEU A 22 -5.88 4.78 -8.11
CA LEU A 22 -4.65 4.01 -8.17
C LEU A 22 -4.09 3.77 -6.78
N VAL A 23 -3.74 4.83 -6.05
CA VAL A 23 -3.05 4.70 -4.75
C VAL A 23 -3.96 4.04 -3.71
N LEU A 24 -5.24 4.41 -3.63
CA LEU A 24 -6.16 3.80 -2.66
C LEU A 24 -6.38 2.31 -2.95
N SER A 25 -6.34 1.88 -4.22
CA SER A 25 -6.45 0.45 -4.57
C SER A 25 -5.28 -0.36 -4.00
N PHE A 26 -4.04 0.16 -4.04
CA PHE A 26 -2.88 -0.53 -3.46
C PHE A 26 -3.01 -0.69 -1.94
N TYR A 27 -3.41 0.38 -1.24
CA TYR A 27 -3.63 0.30 0.21
C TYR A 27 -4.75 -0.67 0.57
N ASN A 28 -5.86 -0.66 -0.18
CA ASN A 28 -6.97 -1.58 0.06
C ASN A 28 -6.55 -3.05 -0.15
N THR A 29 -5.83 -3.33 -1.23
CA THR A 29 -5.30 -4.69 -1.51
C THR A 29 -4.34 -5.15 -0.42
N LYS A 30 -3.45 -4.27 0.06
CA LYS A 30 -2.49 -4.62 1.13
C LYS A 30 -3.18 -4.81 2.49
N ILE A 31 -4.18 -4.00 2.81
CA ILE A 31 -5.01 -4.18 4.01
C ILE A 31 -5.75 -5.51 3.94
N LEU A 32 -6.36 -5.83 2.78
CA LEU A 32 -7.06 -7.10 2.57
C LEU A 32 -6.13 -8.30 2.77
N PHE A 33 -4.91 -8.26 2.22
CA PHE A 33 -3.91 -9.29 2.42
C PHE A 33 -3.63 -9.55 3.91
N HIS A 34 -3.43 -8.48 4.71
CA HIS A 34 -3.18 -8.64 6.14
C HIS A 34 -4.42 -9.13 6.92
N ASN A 35 -5.63 -8.70 6.55
CA ASN A 35 -6.86 -9.24 7.14
C ASN A 35 -7.00 -10.76 6.86
N GLN A 36 -6.62 -11.22 5.66
CA GLN A 36 -6.59 -12.64 5.35
C GLN A 36 -5.55 -13.39 6.20
N GLN A 37 -4.41 -12.78 6.52
CA GLN A 37 -3.44 -13.36 7.46
C GLN A 37 -4.02 -13.48 8.87
N LEU A 38 -4.71 -12.45 9.38
CA LEU A 38 -5.40 -12.52 10.67
C LEU A 38 -6.44 -13.65 10.71
N SER A 39 -7.24 -13.77 9.65
CA SER A 39 -8.23 -14.85 9.54
C SER A 39 -7.57 -16.23 9.59
N ARG A 40 -6.40 -16.42 8.96
CA ARG A 40 -5.65 -17.67 9.04
C ARG A 40 -5.12 -17.96 10.45
N ILE A 41 -4.64 -16.94 11.15
CA ILE A 41 -4.17 -17.08 12.53
C ILE A 41 -5.31 -17.48 13.46
N ALA A 42 -6.49 -16.87 13.29
CA ALA A 42 -7.70 -17.23 14.03
C ALA A 42 -8.14 -18.68 13.79
N LEU A 43 -7.77 -19.28 12.64
CA LEU A 43 -7.98 -20.69 12.32
C LEU A 43 -6.86 -21.62 12.83
N GLY A 44 -5.93 -21.10 13.65
CA GLY A 44 -4.84 -21.87 14.27
C GLY A 44 -3.56 -21.93 13.45
N MET A 45 -3.43 -21.17 12.35
CA MET A 45 -2.14 -21.05 11.65
C MET A 45 -1.13 -20.22 12.47
N PRO A 46 0.18 -20.55 12.41
CA PRO A 46 1.19 -19.78 13.11
C PRO A 46 1.27 -18.34 12.58
N GLY A 47 1.43 -17.38 13.49
CA GLY A 47 1.62 -15.97 13.16
C GLY A 47 1.57 -15.06 14.38
N ASP A 48 1.93 -13.79 14.19
CA ASP A 48 1.87 -12.75 15.22
C ASP A 48 0.70 -11.80 14.89
N GLU A 49 -0.43 -12.04 15.57
CA GLU A 49 -1.66 -11.27 15.41
C GLU A 49 -1.44 -9.78 15.67
N LYS A 50 -0.82 -9.43 16.80
CA LYS A 50 -0.58 -8.03 17.21
C LYS A 50 0.29 -7.30 16.19
N ALA A 51 1.35 -7.94 15.70
CA ALA A 51 2.20 -7.34 14.68
C ALA A 51 1.45 -7.07 13.36
N ILE A 52 0.49 -7.92 12.99
CA ILE A 52 -0.33 -7.74 11.79
C ILE A 52 -1.38 -6.64 12.00
N GLU A 53 -2.02 -6.58 13.17
CA GLU A 53 -2.96 -5.50 13.52
C GLU A 53 -2.30 -4.12 13.45
N LEU A 54 -1.09 -3.98 13.99
CA LEU A 54 -0.31 -2.74 13.90
C LEU A 54 -0.02 -2.34 12.44
N LYS A 55 0.29 -3.32 11.57
CA LYS A 55 0.47 -3.05 10.12
C LYS A 55 -0.82 -2.57 9.48
N ILE A 56 -1.96 -3.19 9.78
CA ILE A 56 -3.26 -2.76 9.26
C ILE A 56 -3.59 -1.35 9.71
N LEU A 57 -3.37 -1.01 10.98
CA LEU A 57 -3.59 0.33 11.52
C LEU A 57 -2.73 1.37 10.80
N ALA A 58 -1.44 1.10 10.63
CA ALA A 58 -0.54 1.99 9.89
C ALA A 58 -1.01 2.21 8.45
N LEU A 59 -1.40 1.13 7.74
CA LEU A 59 -1.89 1.23 6.36
C LEU A 59 -3.19 2.00 6.25
N LYS A 60 -4.13 1.80 7.18
CA LYS A 60 -5.39 2.55 7.22
C LYS A 60 -5.12 4.03 7.44
N LYS A 61 -4.22 4.37 8.37
CA LYS A 61 -3.85 5.77 8.64
C LYS A 61 -3.28 6.43 7.39
N THR A 62 -2.26 5.84 6.77
CA THR A 62 -1.64 6.41 5.57
C THR A 62 -2.63 6.51 4.41
N ARG A 63 -3.54 5.54 4.26
CA ARG A 63 -4.60 5.60 3.25
C ARG A 63 -5.53 6.81 3.48
N GLU A 64 -5.93 7.09 4.72
CA GLU A 64 -6.74 8.27 5.02
C GLU A 64 -5.96 9.57 4.80
N ASP A 65 -4.67 9.62 5.17
CA ASP A 65 -3.80 10.79 4.91
C ASP A 65 -3.74 11.11 3.40
N ILE A 66 -3.56 10.09 2.56
CA ILE A 66 -3.56 10.23 1.09
C ILE A 66 -4.93 10.66 0.57
N LYS A 67 -6.00 10.09 1.12
CA LYS A 67 -7.36 10.48 0.73
C LYS A 67 -7.64 11.94 1.05
N LEU A 68 -7.16 12.45 2.20
CA LEU A 68 -7.26 13.86 2.56
C LEU A 68 -6.44 14.75 1.62
N LEU A 69 -5.21 14.34 1.29
CA LEU A 69 -4.34 15.04 0.33
C LEU A 69 -5.01 15.20 -1.05
N LEU A 70 -5.72 14.16 -1.52
CA LEU A 70 -6.32 14.10 -2.86
C LEU A 70 -7.82 14.49 -2.90
N ASN A 71 -8.40 14.93 -1.78
CA ASN A 71 -9.80 15.36 -1.70
C ASN A 71 -9.99 16.88 -1.71
N ASP A 72 -8.92 17.66 -1.89
CA ASP A 72 -9.01 19.12 -1.97
C ASP A 72 -9.69 19.54 -3.29
N SER A 73 -10.81 20.28 -3.17
CA SER A 73 -11.62 20.79 -4.28
C SER A 73 -10.85 21.74 -5.22
N ASN A 74 -9.71 22.28 -4.79
CA ASN A 74 -8.84 23.11 -5.62
C ASN A 74 -7.96 22.31 -6.58
N LEU A 75 -8.04 20.97 -6.54
CA LEU A 75 -7.19 20.08 -7.34
C LEU A 75 -7.85 19.62 -8.65
N GLU A 76 -9.10 19.98 -8.98
CA GLU A 76 -9.86 19.38 -10.10
C GLU A 76 -9.19 19.42 -11.48
N ASN A 77 -8.17 20.27 -11.70
CA ASN A 77 -7.39 20.33 -12.93
C ASN A 77 -5.89 20.05 -12.74
N GLN A 78 -5.50 19.48 -11.60
CA GLN A 78 -4.12 19.17 -11.27
C GLN A 78 -3.78 17.71 -11.60
N PHE A 79 -2.52 17.52 -11.97
CA PHE A 79 -1.92 16.20 -12.18
C PHE A 79 -0.94 15.91 -11.05
N PHE A 80 -0.87 14.65 -10.67
CA PHE A 80 0.04 14.15 -9.66
C PHE A 80 0.98 13.15 -10.31
N GLU A 81 2.27 13.40 -10.18
CA GLU A 81 3.30 12.41 -10.50
C GLU A 81 3.23 11.31 -9.43
N ILE A 82 3.08 10.06 -9.87
CA ILE A 82 3.15 8.89 -9.01
C ILE A 82 4.26 7.98 -9.50
N ASP A 83 5.26 7.81 -8.65
CA ASP A 83 6.32 6.84 -8.85
C ASP A 83 6.28 5.77 -7.74
N GLY A 84 6.24 4.51 -8.15
CA GLY A 84 6.16 3.36 -7.27
C GLY A 84 7.11 2.25 -7.69
N HIS A 85 7.92 1.78 -6.74
CA HIS A 85 8.89 0.71 -6.96
C HIS A 85 8.65 -0.49 -6.03
N ILE A 86 8.98 -1.69 -6.52
CA ILE A 86 9.06 -2.91 -5.73
C ILE A 86 10.53 -3.38 -5.71
N SER A 87 11.05 -3.59 -4.51
CA SER A 87 12.37 -4.20 -4.30
C SER A 87 12.22 -5.60 -3.69
N ILE A 88 12.77 -6.61 -4.36
CA ILE A 88 12.78 -7.99 -3.87
C ILE A 88 14.20 -8.37 -3.48
N LYS A 89 14.37 -8.77 -2.20
CA LYS A 89 15.63 -9.22 -1.63
C LYS A 89 15.50 -10.64 -1.10
N LYS A 90 16.45 -11.51 -1.47
CA LYS A 90 16.56 -12.83 -0.86
C LYS A 90 17.30 -12.70 0.47
N MET A 91 16.57 -12.89 1.57
CA MET A 91 17.18 -12.96 2.91
C MET A 91 17.60 -14.41 3.18
N SER A 92 18.86 -14.62 3.55
CA SER A 92 19.30 -15.89 4.13
C SER A 92 18.93 -15.87 5.60
N LYS A 93 18.16 -16.86 6.08
CA LYS A 93 17.90 -17.04 7.51
C LYS A 93 19.10 -17.69 8.18
#